data_AF-A0A3M8DGK1-F1
#
_entry.id   AF-A0A3M8DGK1-F1
#
_cell.length_a   1.000
_cell.length_b   1.000
_cell.length_c   1.000
_cell.angle_alpha   90.00
_cell.angle_beta   90.00
_cell.angle_gamma   90.00
#
_symmetry.space_group_name_H-M   'P 1'
#
loop_
_entity.id
_entity.type
_entity.pdbx_description
1 polymer ?
#
loop_
_entity_poly.entity_id
_entity_poly.type
_entity_poly.pdbx_seq_one_letter_code
_entity_poly.pdbx_strand_id
1 'polypeptide(L)'
;MLTKTSKQLPRTFSIPGTLQFVLNGSLILLGTMLSVLLVRELIHFSVVILVKETDIHYFLEEILVFFLYFEFISMIVKYFRDNYHFPLRYFLYIGITAMIRIIIVDHNNPVNTLLYAGVILTLIVSYYIINKTPRERP
;
A
#
# COMPACT_ATOMS: atom_id res chain seq x y z
N MET A 1 55.91 12.99 -14.30
CA MET A 1 55.60 13.56 -12.97
C MET A 1 54.94 14.92 -13.17
N LEU A 2 53.62 15.00 -13.38
CA LEU A 2 52.78 16.22 -13.34
C LEU A 2 51.33 15.75 -13.10
N THR A 3 50.91 15.67 -11.83
CA THR A 3 50.00 16.60 -11.12
C THR A 3 48.51 16.40 -11.39
N LYS A 4 47.88 15.72 -10.40
CA LYS A 4 46.44 15.70 -10.10
C LYS A 4 45.78 17.07 -10.31
N THR A 5 44.63 17.07 -10.96
CA THR A 5 43.57 18.06 -10.66
C THR A 5 42.20 17.41 -10.86
N SER A 6 41.81 16.55 -9.91
CA SER A 6 40.41 16.13 -9.77
C SER A 6 39.61 17.35 -9.34
N LYS A 7 38.89 17.97 -10.29
CA LYS A 7 37.88 18.98 -10.00
C LYS A 7 36.93 18.44 -8.94
N GLN A 8 36.99 18.99 -7.74
CA GLN A 8 35.97 18.75 -6.73
C GLN A 8 34.70 19.47 -7.18
N LEU A 9 33.67 18.69 -7.54
CA LEU A 9 32.33 19.21 -7.79
C LEU A 9 31.82 19.83 -6.47
N PRO A 10 31.19 21.01 -6.50
CA PRO A 10 30.62 21.63 -5.31
C PRO A 10 29.57 20.70 -4.68
N ARG A 11 29.58 20.59 -3.35
CA ARG A 11 28.53 19.93 -2.57
C ARG A 11 27.21 20.68 -2.73
N THR A 12 26.49 20.41 -3.81
CA THR A 12 25.08 20.78 -3.90
C THR A 12 24.30 19.90 -2.93
N PHE A 13 23.39 20.52 -2.17
CA PHE A 13 22.42 19.78 -1.38
C PHE A 13 21.70 18.81 -2.32
N SER A 14 21.90 17.51 -2.14
CA SER A 14 21.29 16.51 -3.00
C SER A 14 19.82 16.41 -2.62
N ILE A 15 18.97 17.25 -3.25
CA ILE A 15 17.51 17.31 -3.07
C ILE A 15 16.89 15.89 -3.04
N PRO A 16 17.31 14.93 -3.90
CA PRO A 16 16.79 13.57 -3.85
C PRO A 16 17.11 12.84 -2.53
N GLY A 17 18.29 13.04 -1.97
CA GLY A 17 18.72 12.40 -0.72
C GLY A 17 17.93 12.89 0.50
N THR A 18 17.63 14.19 0.56
CA THR A 18 16.80 14.75 1.63
C THR A 18 15.35 14.25 1.54
N LEU A 19 14.76 14.20 0.35
CA LEU A 19 13.43 13.65 0.15
C LEU A 19 13.37 12.16 0.51
N GLN A 20 14.38 11.39 0.15
CA GLN A 20 14.48 9.96 0.47
C GLN A 20 14.54 9.72 1.98
N PHE A 21 15.27 10.56 2.72
CA PHE A 21 15.34 10.49 4.17
C PHE A 21 13.98 10.76 4.82
N VAL A 22 13.28 11.82 4.39
CA VAL A 22 11.94 12.15 4.88
C VAL A 22 10.95 11.02 4.59
N LEU A 23 10.93 10.51 3.35
CA LEU A 23 10.05 9.41 2.93
C LEU A 23 10.26 8.15 3.78
N ASN A 24 11.51 7.75 4.02
CA ASN A 24 11.84 6.60 4.85
C ASN A 24 11.38 6.79 6.29
N GLY A 25 11.60 7.98 6.87
CA GLY A 25 11.12 8.32 8.20
C GLY A 25 9.60 8.22 8.32
N SER A 26 8.87 8.79 7.35
CA SER A 26 7.41 8.70 7.29
C SER A 26 6.91 7.27 7.16
N LEU A 27 7.56 6.43 6.34
CA LEU A 27 7.16 5.03 6.14
C LEU A 27 7.41 4.16 7.37
N ILE A 28 8.49 4.39 8.12
CA ILE A 28 8.74 3.69 9.39
C ILE A 28 7.68 4.05 10.42
N LEU A 29 7.37 5.35 10.55
CA LEU A 29 6.34 5.82 11.47
C LEU A 29 4.97 5.23 11.11
N LEU A 30 4.60 5.29 9.82
CA LEU A 30 3.34 4.73 9.32
C LEU A 30 3.28 3.21 9.54
N GLY A 31 4.33 2.47 9.19
CA GLY A 31 4.37 1.02 9.38
C GLY A 31 4.23 0.60 10.84
N THR A 32 4.85 1.37 11.74
CA THR A 32 4.73 1.15 13.20
C THR A 32 3.30 1.40 13.67
N MET A 33 2.70 2.53 13.29
CA MET A 33 1.32 2.86 13.63
C MET A 33 0.33 1.78 13.14
N LEU A 34 0.45 1.38 11.87
CA LEU A 34 -0.40 0.34 11.28
C LEU A 34 -0.22 -1.00 11.97
N SER A 35 1.01 -1.35 12.37
CA SER A 35 1.28 -2.59 13.11
C SER A 35 0.58 -2.61 14.47
N VAL A 36 0.59 -1.48 15.20
CA VAL A 36 -0.14 -1.35 16.47
C VAL A 36 -1.65 -1.46 16.26
N LEU A 37 -2.19 -0.78 15.23
CA LEU A 37 -3.62 -0.87 14.89
C LEU A 37 -4.04 -2.29 14.52
N LEU A 38 -3.22 -3.00 13.75
CA LEU A 38 -3.47 -4.38 13.35
C LEU A 38 -3.56 -5.32 14.57
N VAL A 39 -2.64 -5.20 15.53
CA VAL A 39 -2.69 -6.01 16.75
C VAL A 39 -3.90 -5.65 17.62
N ARG A 40 -4.21 -4.36 17.75
CA ARG A 40 -5.38 -3.91 18.51
C ARG A 40 -6.67 -4.49 17.93
N GLU A 41 -6.82 -4.46 16.61
CA GLU A 41 -8.00 -4.97 15.92
C GLU A 41 -8.11 -6.49 16.05
N LEU A 42 -6.98 -7.20 15.98
CA LEU A 42 -6.94 -8.65 16.21
C LEU A 42 -7.43 -9.05 17.61
N ILE A 43 -7.04 -8.30 18.64
CA ILE A 43 -7.52 -8.52 20.02
C ILE A 43 -9.02 -8.23 20.11
N HIS A 44 -9.48 -7.14 19.50
CA HIS A 44 -10.89 -6.76 19.49
C HIS A 44 -11.76 -7.88 18.88
N PHE A 45 -11.40 -8.42 17.71
CA PHE A 45 -12.10 -9.57 17.12
C PHE A 45 -12.15 -10.78 18.03
N SER A 46 -11.01 -11.11 18.62
CA SER A 46 -10.88 -12.31 19.44
C SER A 46 -11.84 -12.24 20.63
N VAL A 47 -12.03 -11.07 21.24
CA VAL A 47 -12.97 -10.85 22.34
C VAL A 47 -14.42 -10.86 21.85
N VAL A 48 -14.71 -10.17 20.74
CA VAL A 48 -16.07 -10.07 20.20
C VAL A 48 -16.63 -11.45 19.85
N ILE A 49 -15.84 -12.30 19.20
CA ILE A 49 -16.23 -13.68 18.83
C ILE A 49 -16.53 -14.54 20.05
N LEU A 50 -15.80 -14.35 21.16
CA LEU A 50 -15.97 -15.16 22.36
C LEU A 50 -17.18 -14.78 23.22
N VAL A 51 -17.64 -13.52 23.13
CA VAL A 51 -18.56 -12.93 24.12
C VAL A 51 -19.92 -12.54 23.51
N LYS A 52 -20.01 -12.30 22.20
CA LYS A 52 -21.24 -11.81 21.55
C LYS A 52 -21.69 -12.70 20.38
N GLU A 53 -23.00 -12.90 20.26
CA GLU A 53 -23.62 -13.18 18.97
C GLU A 53 -23.62 -11.88 18.16
N THR A 54 -22.68 -11.76 17.23
CA THR A 54 -22.57 -10.60 16.34
C THR A 54 -23.25 -10.81 15.01
N ASP A 55 -23.85 -9.74 14.49
CA ASP A 55 -24.25 -9.64 13.09
C ASP A 55 -23.04 -9.86 12.18
N ILE A 56 -23.19 -10.80 11.24
CA ILE A 56 -22.14 -11.21 10.30
C ILE A 56 -21.69 -10.02 9.44
N HIS A 57 -22.59 -9.07 9.13
CA HIS A 57 -22.22 -7.86 8.38
C HIS A 57 -21.25 -6.97 9.15
N TYR A 58 -21.54 -6.65 10.41
CA TYR A 58 -20.64 -5.85 11.23
C TYR A 58 -19.27 -6.53 11.40
N PHE A 59 -19.27 -7.85 11.58
CA PHE A 59 -18.03 -8.63 11.66
C PHE A 59 -17.20 -8.59 10.36
N LEU A 60 -17.88 -8.64 9.20
CA LEU A 60 -17.25 -8.53 7.88
C LEU A 60 -16.62 -7.16 7.64
N GLU A 61 -17.24 -6.06 8.09
CA GLU A 61 -16.67 -4.72 7.94
C GLU A 61 -15.32 -4.60 8.65
N GLU A 62 -15.26 -5.07 9.88
CA GLU A 62 -14.09 -4.92 10.70
C GLU A 62 -12.94 -5.84 10.24
N ILE A 63 -13.22 -7.10 9.84
CA ILE A 63 -12.18 -7.98 9.26
C ILE A 63 -11.61 -7.39 7.98
N LEU A 64 -12.44 -6.72 7.18
CA LEU A 64 -12.00 -6.02 5.98
C LEU A 64 -11.05 -4.86 6.33
N VAL A 65 -11.26 -4.14 7.43
CA VAL A 65 -10.31 -3.11 7.91
C VAL A 65 -8.98 -3.74 8.36
N PHE A 66 -9.01 -4.89 9.02
CA PHE A 66 -7.77 -5.62 9.37
C PHE A 66 -6.94 -6.01 8.14
N PHE A 67 -7.59 -6.54 7.10
CA PHE A 67 -6.91 -6.84 5.85
C PHE A 67 -6.29 -5.60 5.21
N LEU A 68 -6.90 -4.41 5.36
CA LEU A 68 -6.36 -3.15 4.86
C LEU A 68 -5.01 -2.84 5.51
N TYR A 69 -4.93 -2.94 6.85
CA TYR A 69 -3.69 -2.69 7.58
C TYR A 69 -2.59 -3.66 7.16
N PHE A 70 -2.93 -4.95 7.02
CA PHE A 70 -2.00 -5.98 6.57
C PHE A 70 -1.45 -5.70 5.15
N GLU A 71 -2.32 -5.30 4.23
CA GLU A 71 -1.96 -4.95 2.85
C GLU A 71 -0.99 -3.77 2.78
N PHE A 72 -1.28 -2.68 3.51
CA PHE A 72 -0.41 -1.52 3.56
C PHE A 72 0.95 -1.82 4.20
N ILE A 73 0.98 -2.58 5.31
CA ILE A 73 2.23 -3.02 5.94
C ILE A 73 3.06 -3.86 4.95
N SER A 74 2.43 -4.78 4.20
CA SER A 74 3.11 -5.59 3.19
C SER A 74 3.77 -4.75 2.11
N MET A 75 3.13 -3.66 1.68
CA MET A 75 3.72 -2.71 0.73
C MET A 75 4.92 -1.96 1.31
N ILE A 76 4.82 -1.50 2.57
CA ILE A 76 5.91 -0.80 3.27
C ILE A 76 7.11 -1.74 3.43
N VAL A 77 6.90 -2.98 3.84
CA VAL A 77 7.97 -3.99 3.93
C VAL A 77 8.61 -4.19 2.57
N LYS A 78 7.81 -4.29 1.50
CA LYS A 78 8.35 -4.48 0.16
C LYS A 78 9.16 -3.29 -0.34
N TYR A 79 8.73 -2.07 -0.03
CA TYR A 79 9.47 -0.85 -0.34
C TYR A 79 10.91 -0.90 0.20
N PHE A 80 11.08 -1.32 1.46
CA PHE A 80 12.42 -1.46 2.05
C PHE A 80 13.22 -2.63 1.47
N ARG A 81 12.55 -3.73 1.09
CA ARG A 81 13.22 -4.90 0.48
C ARG A 81 13.68 -4.66 -0.96
N ASP A 82 12.96 -3.84 -1.73
CA ASP A 82 13.26 -3.56 -3.14
C ASP A 82 14.20 -2.34 -3.30
N ASN A 83 15.13 -2.12 -2.36
CA ASN A 83 16.11 -1.01 -2.36
C ASN A 83 15.48 0.39 -2.47
N TYR A 84 14.45 0.67 -1.67
CA TYR A 84 13.72 1.96 -1.67
C TYR A 84 12.97 2.26 -2.98
N HIS A 85 12.76 1.24 -3.83
CA HIS A 85 11.93 1.37 -5.01
C HIS A 85 10.45 1.24 -4.65
N PHE A 86 9.65 2.22 -5.02
CA PHE A 86 8.21 2.17 -4.76
C PHE A 86 7.53 1.05 -5.55
N PRO A 87 6.88 0.07 -4.88
CA PRO A 87 6.35 -1.11 -5.54
C PRO A 87 5.00 -0.79 -6.22
N LEU A 88 5.02 -0.07 -7.35
CA LEU A 88 3.81 0.41 -8.05
C LEU A 88 2.81 -0.72 -8.37
N ARG A 89 3.30 -1.91 -8.73
CA ARG A 89 2.45 -3.09 -8.95
C ARG A 89 1.66 -3.49 -7.69
N TYR A 90 2.28 -3.38 -6.52
CA TYR A 90 1.64 -3.69 -5.24
C TYR A 90 0.64 -2.62 -4.86
N PHE A 91 0.96 -1.36 -5.14
CA PHE A 91 0.00 -0.27 -4.96
C PHE A 91 -1.27 -0.48 -5.79
N LEU A 92 -1.16 -0.91 -7.06
CA LEU A 92 -2.33 -1.27 -7.85
C LEU A 92 -3.13 -2.44 -7.26
N TYR A 93 -2.47 -3.49 -6.77
CA TYR A 93 -3.16 -4.60 -6.11
C TYR A 93 -3.97 -4.14 -4.91
N ILE A 94 -3.39 -3.31 -4.04
CA ILE A 94 -4.08 -2.74 -2.87
C ILE A 94 -5.27 -1.89 -3.32
N GLY A 95 -5.12 -1.10 -4.38
CA GLY A 95 -6.21 -0.33 -4.97
C GLY A 95 -7.36 -1.22 -5.46
N ILE A 96 -7.04 -2.31 -6.15
CA ILE A 96 -8.04 -3.30 -6.62
C ILE A 96 -8.75 -3.92 -5.42
N THR A 97 -8.02 -4.42 -4.41
CA THR A 97 -8.62 -5.01 -3.20
C THR A 97 -9.47 -3.99 -2.45
N ALA A 98 -9.03 -2.73 -2.35
CA ALA A 98 -9.80 -1.66 -1.69
C ALA A 98 -11.13 -1.38 -2.42
N MET A 99 -11.14 -1.34 -3.75
CA MET A 99 -12.38 -1.17 -4.50
C MET A 99 -13.32 -2.38 -4.35
N ILE A 100 -12.78 -3.60 -4.38
CA ILE A 100 -13.56 -4.83 -4.13
C ILE A 100 -14.17 -4.78 -2.72
N ARG A 101 -13.38 -4.38 -1.72
CA ARG A 101 -13.81 -4.22 -0.33
C ARG A 101 -14.99 -3.27 -0.20
N ILE A 102 -14.95 -2.11 -0.86
CA ILE A 102 -16.05 -1.13 -0.88
C ILE A 102 -17.34 -1.76 -1.41
N ILE A 103 -17.27 -2.56 -2.48
CA ILE A 103 -18.44 -3.26 -3.04
C ILE A 103 -19.01 -4.30 -2.07
N ILE A 104 -18.15 -5.02 -1.34
CA ILE A 104 -18.60 -6.04 -0.39
C ILE A 104 -19.37 -5.40 0.78
N VAL A 105 -18.89 -4.26 1.30
CA VAL A 105 -19.51 -3.58 2.44
C VAL A 105 -20.73 -2.74 2.05
N ASP A 106 -20.64 -1.92 1.01
CA ASP A 106 -21.66 -0.95 0.64
C ASP A 106 -22.18 -1.21 -0.78
N HIS A 107 -23.26 -1.99 -0.86
CA HIS A 107 -23.91 -2.37 -2.11
C HIS A 107 -25.37 -1.89 -2.23
N ASN A 108 -25.76 -0.88 -1.46
CA ASN A 108 -27.16 -0.42 -1.39
C ASN A 108 -27.65 0.28 -2.66
N ASN A 109 -26.75 0.85 -3.47
CA ASN A 109 -27.11 1.53 -4.72
C ASN A 109 -26.47 0.84 -5.95
N PRO A 110 -27.27 0.24 -6.84
CA PRO A 110 -26.75 -0.49 -8.00
C PRO A 110 -25.95 0.40 -8.96
N VAL A 111 -26.24 1.70 -9.03
CA VAL A 111 -25.48 2.65 -9.88
C VAL A 111 -24.07 2.87 -9.33
N ASN A 112 -23.92 3.01 -8.01
CA ASN A 112 -22.60 3.17 -7.39
C ASN A 112 -21.78 1.88 -7.55
N THR A 113 -22.41 0.72 -7.35
CA THR A 113 -21.75 -0.57 -7.57
C THR A 113 -21.26 -0.72 -9.01
N LEU A 114 -22.05 -0.27 -10.01
CA LEU A 114 -21.63 -0.28 -11.41
C LEU A 114 -20.43 0.66 -11.67
N LEU A 115 -20.42 1.85 -11.06
CA LEU A 115 -19.29 2.77 -11.16
C LEU A 115 -18.02 2.18 -10.51
N TYR A 116 -18.14 1.56 -9.33
CA TYR A 116 -17.02 0.89 -8.68
C TYR A 116 -16.47 -0.28 -9.51
N ALA A 117 -17.35 -1.07 -10.15
CA ALA A 117 -16.93 -2.10 -11.09
C ALA A 117 -16.18 -1.51 -12.30
N GLY A 118 -16.61 -0.35 -12.81
CA GLY A 118 -15.91 0.41 -13.84
C GLY A 118 -14.49 0.83 -13.40
N VAL A 119 -14.35 1.33 -12.18
CA VAL A 119 -13.03 1.68 -11.60
C VAL A 119 -12.14 0.44 -11.47
N ILE A 120 -12.67 -0.68 -11.00
CA ILE A 120 -11.93 -1.96 -10.92
C ILE A 120 -11.44 -2.39 -12.31
N LEU A 121 -12.29 -2.29 -13.34
CA LEU A 121 -11.92 -2.59 -14.71
C LEU A 121 -10.75 -1.70 -15.17
N THR A 122 -10.80 -0.39 -14.90
CA THR A 122 -9.71 0.54 -15.21
C THR A 122 -8.41 0.18 -14.47
N LEU A 123 -8.48 -0.21 -13.20
CA LEU A 123 -7.32 -0.64 -12.43
C LEU A 123 -6.70 -1.93 -12.98
N ILE A 124 -7.52 -2.91 -13.36
CA ILE A 124 -7.07 -4.17 -13.97
C ILE A 124 -6.40 -3.90 -15.33
N VAL A 125 -6.97 -3.02 -16.15
CA VAL A 125 -6.36 -2.62 -17.44
C VAL A 125 -5.02 -1.92 -17.21
N SER A 126 -4.95 -1.00 -16.24
CA SER A 126 -3.71 -0.32 -15.86
C SER A 126 -2.65 -1.31 -15.40
N TYR A 127 -3.04 -2.29 -14.58
CA TYR A 127 -2.18 -3.38 -14.13
C TYR A 127 -1.67 -4.22 -15.31
N TYR A 128 -2.54 -4.56 -16.25
CA TYR A 128 -2.17 -5.32 -17.45
C TYR A 128 -1.11 -4.58 -18.29
N ILE A 129 -1.27 -3.27 -18.49
CA ILE A 129 -0.31 -2.44 -19.25
C ILE A 129 1.06 -2.42 -18.57
N ILE A 130 1.09 -2.20 -17.24
CA ILE A 130 2.33 -2.18 -16.46
C ILE A 130 3.05 -3.54 -16.50
N ASN A 131 2.29 -4.65 -16.56
CA ASN A 131 2.87 -5.98 -16.62
C ASN A 131 3.34 -6.39 -18.02
N LYS A 132 2.68 -5.91 -19.08
CA LYS A 132 3.01 -6.22 -20.48
C LYS A 132 4.16 -5.40 -21.05
N THR A 133 4.51 -4.26 -20.45
CA THR A 133 5.66 -3.47 -20.89
C THR A 133 6.94 -4.23 -20.52
N PRO A 134 7.67 -4.82 -21.48
CA PRO A 134 8.89 -5.57 -21.17
C PRO A 134 9.89 -4.58 -20.59
N ARG A 135 10.42 -4.87 -19.39
CA ARG A 135 11.74 -4.33 -19.03
C ARG A 135 12.77 -5.09 -19.87
N GLU A 136 12.84 -4.83 -21.16
CA GLU A 136 14.07 -5.08 -21.88
C GLU A 136 15.07 -4.04 -21.37
N ARG A 137 15.97 -4.48 -20.52
CA ARG A 137 17.26 -3.83 -20.32
C ARG A 137 18.31 -4.78 -20.88
N PRO A 138 19.08 -4.38 -21.91
CA PRO A 138 20.36 -5.03 -22.20
C PRO A 138 21.32 -4.87 -21.02
#